data_AF-A0A0V8HMH9-F1
#
_entry.id   AF-A0A0V8HMH9-F1
#
_cell.length_a   1.000
_cell.length_b   1.000
_cell.length_c   1.000
_cell.angle_alpha   90.00
_cell.angle_beta   90.00
_cell.angle_gamma   90.00
#
_symmetry.space_group_name_H-M   'P 1'
#
loop_
_entity.id
_entity.type
_entity.pdbx_description
1 polymer ?
#
loop_
_entity_poly.entity_id
_entity_poly.type
_entity_poly.pdbx_seq_one_letter_code
_entity_poly.pdbx_strand_id
1 'polypeptide(L)'
;MKRILALVTITVLLTSLVYTSVSAEKLSQHDSEQVTDYFILSAFQNQIGKAVSDYYKNDSVTVTYLHPSQKDLVQVFQSEKGTDLGYPYVVKVTVNSSDGTKRLGTDTITFGTSTPLENKDVNVAAITTKVIDFKHNAPK
;
A
#
# COMPACT_ATOMS: atom_id res chain seq x y z
N MET A 1 -26.91 -23.31 52.86
CA MET A 1 -26.39 -23.21 51.46
C MET A 1 -26.73 -21.89 50.73
N LYS A 2 -27.55 -20.98 51.30
CA LYS A 2 -27.91 -19.71 50.62
C LYS A 2 -26.83 -18.60 50.69
N ARG A 3 -25.89 -18.69 51.65
CA ARG A 3 -24.81 -17.70 51.85
C ARG A 3 -23.59 -17.91 50.94
N ILE A 4 -23.39 -19.12 50.42
CA ILE A 4 -22.29 -19.45 49.50
C ILE A 4 -22.64 -18.97 48.08
N LEU A 5 -23.92 -19.04 47.70
CA LEU A 5 -24.38 -18.60 46.39
C LEU A 5 -24.19 -17.08 46.20
N ALA A 6 -24.44 -16.29 47.24
CA ALA A 6 -24.27 -14.84 47.21
C ALA A 6 -22.81 -14.41 47.00
N LEU A 7 -21.85 -15.16 47.56
CA LEU A 7 -20.42 -14.89 47.42
C LEU A 7 -19.91 -15.15 45.99
N VAL A 8 -20.39 -16.20 45.32
CA VAL A 8 -19.99 -16.52 43.94
C VAL A 8 -20.50 -15.48 42.93
N THR A 9 -21.71 -14.95 43.13
CA THR A 9 -22.26 -13.90 42.27
C THR A 9 -21.51 -12.57 42.35
N ILE A 10 -20.93 -12.23 43.51
CA ILE A 10 -20.17 -10.98 43.69
C ILE A 10 -18.82 -11.06 42.97
N THR A 11 -18.16 -12.22 42.96
CA THR A 11 -16.86 -12.41 42.31
C THR A 11 -16.95 -12.34 40.78
N VAL A 12 -18.07 -12.80 40.20
CA VAL A 12 -18.29 -12.71 38.74
C VAL A 12 -18.57 -11.28 38.30
N LEU A 13 -19.21 -10.46 39.14
CA LEU A 13 -19.48 -9.05 38.81
C LEU A 13 -18.22 -8.16 38.87
N LEU A 14 -17.21 -8.52 39.66
CA LEU A 14 -15.97 -7.73 39.77
C LEU A 14 -14.98 -7.97 38.62
N THR A 15 -15.09 -9.08 37.88
CA THR A 15 -14.17 -9.40 36.78
C THR A 15 -14.61 -8.87 35.42
N SER A 16 -15.84 -8.38 35.29
CA SER A 16 -16.39 -7.84 34.02
C SER A 16 -16.05 -6.38 33.73
N LEU A 17 -15.23 -5.72 34.55
CA LEU A 17 -14.89 -4.29 34.38
C LEU A 17 -13.45 -4.03 33.92
N VAL A 18 -12.66 -5.06 33.65
CA VAL A 18 -11.32 -4.89 33.07
C VAL A 18 -11.44 -4.74 31.54
N TYR A 19 -12.19 -3.72 31.10
CA TYR A 19 -12.01 -3.20 29.76
C TYR A 19 -10.66 -2.50 29.76
N THR A 20 -9.59 -3.21 29.41
CA THR A 20 -8.39 -2.56 28.93
C THR A 20 -8.81 -1.83 27.66
N SER A 21 -9.10 -0.54 27.79
CA SER A 21 -9.19 0.33 26.63
C SER A 21 -7.83 0.23 25.95
N VAL A 22 -7.77 -0.54 24.86
CA VAL A 22 -6.66 -0.47 23.93
C VAL A 22 -6.68 0.96 23.43
N SER A 23 -5.86 1.79 24.05
CA SER A 23 -5.59 3.13 23.56
C SER A 23 -4.87 2.90 22.25
N ALA A 24 -5.61 2.98 21.14
CA ALA A 24 -5.00 3.09 19.83
C ALA A 24 -4.07 4.31 19.93
N GLU A 25 -2.78 4.03 20.02
CA GLU A 25 -1.75 5.05 20.07
C GLU A 25 -2.01 5.98 18.89
N LYS A 26 -2.09 7.28 19.18
CA LYS A 26 -2.49 8.29 18.21
C LYS A 26 -1.44 8.26 17.09
N LEU A 27 -1.77 7.58 15.99
CA LEU A 27 -0.87 7.40 14.86
C LEU A 27 -0.38 8.78 14.43
N SER A 28 0.93 9.01 14.52
CA SER A 28 1.47 10.29 14.08
C SER A 28 1.24 10.39 12.57
N GLN A 29 1.03 11.61 12.05
CA GLN A 29 0.79 11.80 10.62
C GLN A 29 1.93 11.19 9.77
N HIS A 30 3.17 11.26 10.26
CA HIS A 30 4.33 10.66 9.60
C HIS A 30 4.23 9.13 9.53
N ASP A 31 3.77 8.47 10.59
CA ASP A 31 3.58 7.02 10.59
C ASP A 31 2.44 6.60 9.65
N SER A 32 1.40 7.44 9.52
CA SER A 32 0.26 7.18 8.63
C SER A 32 0.61 7.22 7.14
N GLU A 33 1.51 8.12 6.73
CA GLU A 33 2.00 8.21 5.36
C GLU A 33 2.85 6.98 5.01
N GLN A 34 3.75 6.56 5.90
CA GLN A 34 4.58 5.37 5.67
C GLN A 34 3.75 4.10 5.52
N VAL A 35 2.72 3.91 6.36
CA VAL A 35 1.82 2.75 6.26
C VAL A 35 1.07 2.76 4.93
N THR A 36 0.62 3.95 4.48
CA THR A 36 -0.07 4.11 3.20
C THR A 36 0.84 3.78 2.03
N ASP A 37 2.09 4.26 2.05
CA ASP A 37 3.09 3.97 1.03
C ASP A 37 3.35 2.46 0.95
N TYR A 38 3.61 1.79 2.09
CA TYR A 38 3.82 0.34 2.11
C TYR A 38 2.61 -0.45 1.63
N PHE A 39 1.40 -0.01 1.99
CA PHE A 39 0.18 -0.62 1.49
C PHE A 39 0.10 -0.53 -0.04
N ILE A 40 0.37 0.65 -0.62
CA ILE A 40 0.36 0.85 -2.06
C ILE A 40 1.45 0.01 -2.73
N LEU A 41 2.67 0.00 -2.19
CA LEU A 41 3.76 -0.83 -2.72
C LEU A 41 3.41 -2.32 -2.71
N SER A 42 2.76 -2.80 -1.65
CA SER A 42 2.29 -4.18 -1.55
C SER A 42 1.19 -4.47 -2.59
N ALA A 43 0.22 -3.57 -2.74
CA ALA A 43 -0.86 -3.73 -3.71
C ALA A 43 -0.38 -3.72 -5.18
N PHE A 44 0.71 -3.01 -5.47
CA PHE A 44 1.27 -2.87 -6.82
C PHE A 44 2.52 -3.73 -7.07
N GLN A 45 2.95 -4.55 -6.11
CA GLN A 45 4.23 -5.27 -6.18
C GLN A 45 4.40 -6.08 -7.47
N ASN A 46 3.36 -6.81 -7.88
CA ASN A 46 3.40 -7.63 -9.09
C ASN A 46 3.52 -6.76 -10.36
N GLN A 47 2.80 -5.64 -10.41
CA GLN A 47 2.80 -4.72 -11.54
C GLN A 47 4.10 -3.94 -11.63
N ILE A 48 4.70 -3.58 -10.49
CA ILE A 48 6.03 -2.97 -10.41
C ILE A 48 7.08 -3.94 -10.97
N GLY A 49 7.13 -5.18 -10.46
CA GLY A 49 8.07 -6.19 -10.94
C GLY A 49 7.92 -6.46 -12.43
N LYS A 50 6.68 -6.58 -12.92
CA LYS A 50 6.41 -6.74 -14.35
C LYS A 50 6.86 -5.53 -15.17
N ALA A 51 6.57 -4.31 -14.75
CA ALA A 51 6.96 -3.10 -15.47
C ALA A 51 8.48 -2.97 -15.58
N VAL A 52 9.21 -3.30 -14.51
CA VAL A 52 10.67 -3.31 -14.49
C VAL A 52 11.23 -4.40 -15.41
N SER A 53 10.76 -5.65 -15.29
CA SER A 53 11.18 -6.73 -16.19
C SER A 53 10.91 -6.38 -17.66
N ASP A 54 9.71 -5.87 -17.95
CA ASP A 54 9.31 -5.47 -19.31
C ASP A 54 10.21 -4.36 -19.87
N TYR A 55 10.69 -3.43 -19.05
CA TYR A 55 11.61 -2.37 -19.47
C TYR A 55 13.01 -2.91 -19.77
N TYR A 56 13.60 -3.66 -18.83
CA TYR A 56 14.96 -4.20 -18.99
C TYR A 56 15.02 -5.44 -19.89
N LYS A 57 13.87 -5.99 -20.30
CA LYS A 57 13.74 -7.26 -21.03
C LYS A 57 14.43 -8.42 -20.28
N ASN A 58 14.30 -8.42 -18.95
CA ASN A 58 14.99 -9.38 -18.09
C ASN A 58 14.22 -9.63 -16.79
N ASP A 59 13.72 -10.85 -16.62
CA ASP A 59 12.97 -11.31 -15.44
C ASP A 59 13.84 -11.45 -14.18
N SER A 60 15.16 -11.44 -14.31
CA SER A 60 16.08 -11.51 -13.16
C SER A 60 16.32 -10.13 -12.52
N VAL A 61 15.79 -9.05 -13.08
CA VAL A 61 15.93 -7.72 -12.46
C VAL A 61 15.10 -7.66 -11.19
N THR A 62 15.78 -7.33 -10.10
CA THR A 62 15.20 -7.19 -8.77
C THR A 62 14.88 -5.74 -8.48
N VAL A 63 13.83 -5.53 -7.69
CA VAL A 63 13.34 -4.21 -7.30
C VAL A 63 13.50 -4.05 -5.79
N THR A 64 14.11 -2.94 -5.39
CA THR A 64 14.21 -2.53 -3.99
C THR A 64 13.51 -1.19 -3.80
N TYR A 65 12.61 -1.14 -2.83
CA TYR A 65 11.89 0.09 -2.49
C TYR A 65 12.80 1.09 -1.77
N LEU A 66 12.59 2.38 -2.06
CA LEU A 66 13.25 3.46 -1.36
C LEU A 66 12.73 3.55 0.09
N HIS A 67 13.51 4.20 0.97
CA HIS A 67 13.07 4.38 2.36
C HIS A 67 11.84 5.32 2.40
N PRO A 68 10.80 5.03 3.21
CA PRO A 68 9.57 5.83 3.29
C PRO A 68 9.77 7.31 3.66
N SER A 69 10.92 7.66 4.22
CA SER A 69 11.29 9.06 4.52
C SER A 69 11.67 9.86 3.27
N GLN A 70 11.72 9.24 2.09
CA GLN A 70 11.98 9.90 0.83
C GLN A 70 10.66 10.40 0.22
N LYS A 71 10.57 11.72 0.02
CA LYS A 71 9.38 12.46 -0.45
C LYS A 71 8.72 11.97 -1.75
N ASP A 72 9.30 11.01 -2.45
CA ASP A 72 8.89 10.58 -3.79
C ASP A 72 8.76 9.05 -3.95
N LEU A 73 8.71 8.29 -2.84
CA LEU A 73 8.56 6.83 -2.89
C LEU A 73 7.25 6.41 -3.57
N VAL A 74 6.13 6.94 -3.08
CA VAL A 74 4.81 6.79 -3.68
C VAL A 74 4.14 8.16 -3.78
N GLN A 75 3.53 8.46 -4.92
CA GLN A 75 2.71 9.66 -5.11
C GLN A 75 1.39 9.25 -5.74
N VAL A 76 0.28 9.63 -5.11
CA VAL A 76 -1.06 9.37 -5.61
C VAL A 76 -1.72 10.68 -6.01
N PHE A 77 -2.15 10.76 -7.25
CA PHE A 77 -2.90 11.88 -7.79
C PHE A 77 -4.31 11.42 -8.14
N GLN A 78 -5.31 12.09 -7.60
CA GLN A 78 -6.66 11.98 -8.12
C GLN A 78 -6.77 12.86 -9.37
N SER A 79 -7.31 12.32 -10.46
CA SER A 79 -7.62 13.15 -11.63
C SER A 79 -8.79 14.06 -11.27
N GLU A 80 -8.53 15.33 -10.92
CA GLU A 80 -9.58 16.34 -10.63
C GLU A 80 -10.53 16.55 -11.83
N LYS A 81 -10.09 16.18 -13.03
CA LYS A 81 -10.86 16.22 -14.27
C LYS A 81 -11.07 14.80 -14.74
N GLY A 82 -12.26 14.25 -14.53
CA GLY A 82 -12.62 12.85 -14.81
C GLY A 82 -12.57 12.39 -16.27
N THR A 83 -11.73 12.99 -17.12
CA THR A 83 -11.66 12.69 -18.57
C THR A 83 -10.26 12.80 -19.19
N ASP A 84 -9.31 13.57 -18.64
CA ASP A 84 -8.06 13.88 -19.36
C ASP A 84 -7.03 12.73 -19.39
N LEU A 85 -7.06 11.81 -18.42
CA LEU A 85 -6.05 10.74 -18.28
C LEU A 85 -6.59 9.33 -18.53
N GLY A 86 -7.88 9.16 -18.84
CA GLY A 86 -8.51 7.85 -19.02
C GLY A 86 -8.59 6.98 -17.75
N TYR A 87 -8.02 7.46 -16.63
CA TYR A 87 -7.98 6.79 -15.33
C TYR A 87 -8.34 7.79 -14.21
N PRO A 88 -9.17 7.41 -13.23
CA PRO A 88 -9.55 8.29 -12.11
C PRO A 88 -8.41 8.55 -11.13
N TYR A 89 -7.43 7.64 -11.04
CA TYR A 89 -6.27 7.78 -10.18
C TYR A 89 -4.98 7.51 -10.95
N VAL A 90 -3.92 8.24 -10.57
CA VAL A 90 -2.55 8.01 -11.04
C VAL A 90 -1.65 7.73 -9.85
N VAL A 91 -0.94 6.62 -9.89
CA VAL A 91 0.02 6.21 -8.86
C VAL A 91 1.42 6.24 -9.46
N LYS A 92 2.32 7.05 -8.91
CA LYS A 92 3.74 7.03 -9.25
C LYS A 92 4.50 6.31 -8.15
N VAL A 93 5.39 5.39 -8.56
CA VAL A 93 6.23 4.65 -7.64
C VAL A 93 7.68 4.79 -8.08
N THR A 94 8.56 5.12 -7.15
CA THR A 94 10.01 5.20 -7.41
C THR A 94 10.73 4.04 -6.74
N VAL A 95 11.52 3.31 -7.51
CA VAL A 95 12.23 2.10 -7.07
C VAL A 95 13.69 2.09 -7.51
N ASN A 96 14.51 1.30 -6.84
CA ASN A 96 15.85 0.95 -7.33
C ASN A 96 15.80 -0.40 -8.04
N SER A 97 16.43 -0.48 -9.20
CA SER A 97 16.54 -1.72 -9.97
C SER A 97 17.97 -2.25 -9.93
N SER A 98 18.13 -3.57 -9.88
CA SER A 98 19.41 -4.27 -9.79
C SER A 98 19.38 -5.59 -10.55
N ASP A 99 20.49 -5.98 -11.17
CA ASP A 99 20.64 -7.31 -11.79
C ASP A 99 21.10 -8.40 -10.80
N GLY A 100 21.10 -8.08 -9.49
CA GLY A 100 21.60 -8.93 -8.41
C GLY A 100 23.09 -8.73 -8.12
N THR A 101 23.85 -8.15 -9.05
CA THR A 101 25.29 -7.87 -8.88
C THR A 101 25.59 -6.38 -8.78
N LYS A 102 24.87 -5.56 -9.54
CA LYS A 102 25.02 -4.11 -9.56
C LYS A 102 23.67 -3.41 -9.67
N ARG A 103 23.64 -2.20 -9.13
CA ARG A 103 22.51 -1.29 -9.33
C ARG A 103 22.45 -0.89 -10.80
N LEU A 104 21.27 -1.05 -11.39
CA LEU A 104 20.96 -0.66 -12.76
C LEU A 104 20.47 0.78 -12.84
N GLY A 105 19.81 1.29 -11.81
CA GLY A 105 19.35 2.69 -11.77
C GLY A 105 18.30 2.95 -10.69
N THR A 106 17.65 4.12 -10.83
CA THR A 106 16.43 4.49 -10.11
C THR A 106 15.32 4.70 -11.12
N ASP A 107 14.24 3.93 -11.00
CA ASP A 107 13.15 3.92 -11.96
C ASP A 107 11.89 4.51 -11.33
N THR A 108 11.21 5.38 -12.07
CA THR A 108 9.89 5.91 -11.70
C THR A 108 8.84 5.34 -12.64
N ILE A 109 7.90 4.59 -12.08
CA ILE A 109 6.83 3.92 -12.81
C ILE A 109 5.54 4.67 -12.52
N THR A 110 4.80 5.03 -13.58
CA THR A 110 3.50 5.68 -13.45
C THR A 110 2.40 4.72 -13.88
N PHE A 111 1.46 4.46 -12.99
CA PHE A 111 0.29 3.63 -13.23
C PHE A 111 -0.97 4.50 -13.30
N GLY A 112 -1.77 4.27 -14.34
CA GLY A 112 -3.18 4.67 -14.37
C GLY A 112 -4.01 3.58 -13.70
N THR A 113 -4.90 3.98 -12.78
CA THR A 113 -5.64 3.07 -11.92
C THR A 113 -7.13 3.38 -11.94
N SER A 114 -7.94 2.38 -12.23
CA SER A 114 -9.42 2.44 -12.18
C SER A 114 -9.95 1.40 -11.21
N THR A 115 -10.86 1.82 -10.34
CA THR A 115 -11.64 0.90 -9.51
C THR A 115 -12.98 0.62 -10.21
N PRO A 116 -13.46 -0.64 -10.22
CA PRO A 116 -14.79 -0.97 -10.72
C PRO A 116 -15.84 -0.51 -9.70
N LEU A 117 -16.02 0.79 -9.52
CA LEU A 117 -17.01 1.34 -8.58
C LEU A 117 -18.44 1.37 -9.15
N GLU A 118 -18.65 1.02 -10.42
CA GLU A 118 -19.95 1.18 -11.08
C GLU A 118 -20.70 -0.11 -11.46
N ASN A 119 -20.09 -1.30 -11.36
CA ASN A 119 -20.80 -2.55 -11.67
C ASN A 119 -21.22 -3.29 -10.40
N LYS A 120 -22.50 -3.15 -10.03
CA LYS A 120 -23.13 -3.79 -8.87
C LYS A 120 -23.14 -5.33 -8.90
N ASP A 121 -22.77 -5.94 -10.02
CA ASP A 121 -22.86 -7.39 -10.25
C ASP A 121 -21.51 -8.11 -10.37
N VAL A 122 -20.37 -7.43 -10.17
CA VAL A 122 -19.05 -8.08 -10.22
C VAL A 122 -18.49 -8.27 -8.83
N ASN A 123 -18.68 -9.48 -8.31
CA ASN A 123 -18.04 -9.97 -7.10
C ASN A 123 -16.56 -10.25 -7.40
N VAL A 124 -15.73 -9.20 -7.44
CA VAL A 124 -14.32 -9.07 -6.98
C VAL A 124 -13.88 -7.65 -7.37
N ALA A 125 -13.61 -6.80 -6.37
CA ALA A 125 -13.09 -5.44 -6.54
C ALA A 125 -11.63 -5.43 -7.00
N ALA A 126 -11.35 -5.95 -8.19
CA ALA A 126 -10.00 -5.93 -8.78
C ALA A 126 -9.68 -4.52 -9.28
N ILE A 127 -8.72 -3.87 -8.63
CA ILE A 127 -8.15 -2.61 -9.11
C ILE A 127 -7.52 -2.89 -10.49
N THR A 128 -8.03 -2.23 -11.53
CA THR A 128 -7.43 -2.33 -12.87
C THR A 128 -6.32 -1.29 -12.97
N THR A 129 -5.11 -1.75 -13.27
CA THR A 129 -3.92 -0.90 -13.36
C THR A 129 -3.25 -1.07 -14.71
N LYS A 130 -2.74 0.04 -15.27
CA LYS A 130 -1.97 0.05 -16.52
C LYS A 130 -0.76 0.95 -16.36
N VAL A 131 0.41 0.49 -16.81
CA VAL A 131 1.60 1.36 -16.92
C VAL A 131 1.33 2.41 -17.99
N ILE A 132 1.37 3.69 -17.61
CA ILE A 132 1.21 4.83 -18.53
C ILE A 132 2.53 5.50 -18.86
N ASP A 133 3.53 5.38 -17.98
CA ASP A 133 4.87 5.92 -18.20
C ASP A 133 5.92 5.15 -17.38
N PHE A 134 7.15 5.09 -17.89
CA PHE A 134 8.31 4.49 -17.22
C PHE A 134 9.54 5.36 -17.48
N LYS A 135 10.10 5.92 -16.41
CA LYS A 135 11.28 6.78 -16.48
C LYS A 135 12.46 6.14 -15.77
N HIS A 136 13.52 5.90 -16.53
CA HIS A 136 14.77 5.36 -16.01
C HIS A 136 15.77 6.49 -15.70
N ASN A 137 16.40 6.43 -14.53
CA ASN A 137 17.55 7.25 -14.20
C ASN A 137 18.76 6.35 -13.99
N ALA A 138 19.80 6.57 -14.79
CA ALA A 138 21.06 5.86 -14.68
C ALA A 138 21.67 6.00 -13.26
N PRO A 139 22.42 4.99 -12.80
CA PRO A 139 23.06 5.03 -11.49
C PRO A 139 24.12 6.14 -11.51
N LYS A 140 24.18 6.91 -10.42
CA LYS A 140 25.20 7.96 -10.21
C LYS A 140 26.48 7.38 -9.63
#